data_AF-A0A352FS35-F1
#
_entry.id   AF-A0A352FS35-F1
#
_cell.length_a   1.000
_cell.length_b   1.000
_cell.length_c   1.000
_cell.angle_alpha   90.00
_cell.angle_beta   90.00
_cell.angle_gamma   90.00
#
_symmetry.space_group_name_H-M   'P 1'
#
loop_
_entity.id
_entity.type
_entity.pdbx_description
1 polymer ?
#
loop_
_entity_poly.entity_id
_entity_poly.type
_entity_poly.pdbx_seq_one_letter_code
_entity_poly.pdbx_strand_id
1 'polypeptide(L)'
;MSNSTNQDQVITQYLLGALPEVERERLDELGVTSQEFAEVLSASEKDLIDAYVQGELSGTVLAQFESYYLASPVRRERVEFAEAFQVFAKKQTVFDGSSIRGQADLDRKRKGVWGSTLSIFGGWVPALRWGLAAAAIVFIAAGAFLLVQNARLRQQMSLELAQRDELQQREMQLQKELDQQRTSNTAIEQELAQVREERARMEEELKKSGQLPTSGTAVVSFVLTPQLRGAGQAKSVSIPVNTSRVTIQLNLEPNDDQTFAVVLLDQSNHQELWRSGKLKASSRGDNRTLNVSFPAGLLKPQIYALRVSGISANGQSEVLSDYPFKIVK
;
A
#
# COMPACT_ATOMS: atom_id res chain seq x y z
N MET A 1 -40.75 19.50 23.62
CA MET A 1 -40.58 20.78 22.89
C MET A 1 -39.86 21.86 23.70
N SER A 2 -39.60 21.67 25.00
CA SER A 2 -38.90 22.63 25.87
C SER A 2 -37.36 22.49 25.90
N ASN A 3 -36.81 21.39 25.37
CA ASN A 3 -35.36 21.11 25.43
C ASN A 3 -34.56 21.89 24.36
N SER A 4 -35.11 22.03 23.16
CA SER A 4 -34.45 22.72 22.04
C SER A 4 -34.25 24.22 22.32
N THR A 5 -35.26 24.92 22.83
CA THR A 5 -35.15 26.36 23.15
C THR A 5 -34.13 26.66 24.24
N ASN A 6 -33.95 25.75 25.21
CA ASN A 6 -32.93 25.90 26.25
C ASN A 6 -31.53 25.66 25.67
N GLN A 7 -31.39 24.66 24.80
CA GLN A 7 -30.15 24.35 24.10
C GLN A 7 -29.71 25.49 23.18
N ASP A 8 -30.64 26.10 22.43
CA ASP A 8 -30.35 27.25 21.55
C ASP A 8 -29.86 28.46 22.36
N GLN A 9 -30.45 28.69 23.54
CA GLN A 9 -30.06 29.77 24.44
C GLN A 9 -28.66 29.55 25.05
N VAL A 10 -28.34 28.30 25.41
CA VAL A 10 -27.01 27.91 25.91
C VAL A 10 -25.95 28.06 24.81
N ILE A 11 -26.26 27.64 23.58
CA ILE A 11 -25.38 27.80 22.42
C ILE A 11 -25.13 29.28 22.09
N THR A 12 -26.18 30.12 22.13
CA THR A 12 -26.05 31.56 21.90
C THR A 12 -25.16 32.22 22.96
N GLN A 13 -25.35 31.88 24.23
CA GLN A 13 -24.50 32.37 25.31
C GLN A 13 -23.05 31.88 25.17
N TYR A 14 -22.84 30.66 24.64
CA TYR A 14 -21.51 30.08 24.41
C TYR A 14 -20.78 30.85 23.30
N LEU A 15 -21.48 31.16 22.20
CA LEU A 15 -20.95 31.95 21.09
C LEU A 15 -20.60 33.39 21.51
N LEU A 16 -21.39 33.97 22.42
CA LEU A 16 -21.21 35.33 22.96
C LEU A 16 -20.25 35.41 24.16
N GLY A 17 -19.73 34.27 24.64
CA GLY A 17 -18.78 34.25 25.76
C GLY A 17 -19.40 34.54 27.13
N ALA A 18 -20.71 34.32 27.28
CA ALA A 18 -21.45 34.59 28.50
C ALA A 18 -21.55 33.35 29.43
N LEU A 19 -20.96 32.20 29.07
CA LEU A 19 -20.96 30.99 29.92
C LEU A 19 -19.79 30.92 30.92
N PRO A 20 -20.02 30.30 32.09
CA PRO A 20 -18.96 29.89 33.02
C PRO A 20 -17.95 28.94 32.37
N GLU A 21 -16.67 29.01 32.78
CA GLU A 21 -15.57 28.17 32.27
C GLU A 21 -15.90 26.68 32.21
N VAL A 22 -16.47 26.16 33.30
CA VAL A 22 -16.77 24.73 33.47
C VAL A 22 -17.81 24.25 32.45
N GLU A 23 -18.77 25.11 32.08
CA GLU A 23 -19.77 24.78 31.09
C GLU A 23 -19.24 24.98 29.66
N ARG A 24 -18.34 25.94 29.44
CA ARG A 24 -17.66 26.13 28.15
C ARG A 24 -16.81 24.93 27.76
N GLU A 25 -15.97 24.45 28.66
CA GLU A 25 -15.09 23.30 28.42
C GLU A 25 -15.88 22.04 28.04
N ARG A 26 -17.03 21.83 28.70
CA ARG A 26 -17.96 20.73 28.36
C ARG A 26 -18.54 20.86 26.95
N LEU A 27 -18.86 22.08 26.51
CA LEU A 27 -19.40 22.32 25.16
C LEU A 27 -18.31 22.25 24.08
N ASP A 28 -17.07 22.62 24.40
CA ASP A 28 -15.92 22.45 23.50
C ASP A 28 -15.69 20.97 23.18
N GLU A 29 -15.70 20.11 24.21
CA GLU A 29 -15.59 18.65 24.03
C GLU A 29 -16.75 18.09 23.21
N LEU A 30 -17.99 18.55 23.47
CA LEU A 30 -19.17 18.12 22.71
C LEU A 30 -19.14 18.58 21.25
N GLY A 31 -18.57 19.76 20.97
CA GLY A 31 -18.36 20.27 19.61
C GLY A 31 -17.40 19.41 18.78
N VAL A 32 -16.46 18.73 19.43
CA VAL A 32 -15.52 17.82 18.75
C VAL A 32 -16.05 16.39 18.67
N THR A 33 -16.76 15.93 19.70
CA THR A 33 -17.16 14.52 19.83
C THR A 33 -18.53 14.19 19.25
N SER A 34 -19.43 15.18 19.11
CA SER A 34 -20.79 14.98 18.61
C SER A 34 -21.06 15.78 17.33
N GLN A 35 -21.26 15.03 16.23
CA GLN A 35 -21.63 15.60 14.94
C GLN A 35 -22.97 16.36 15.01
N GLU A 36 -23.95 15.83 15.74
CA GLU A 36 -25.26 16.46 15.91
C GLU A 36 -25.16 17.80 16.64
N PHE A 37 -24.32 17.89 17.68
CA PHE A 37 -24.10 19.15 18.40
C PHE A 37 -23.32 20.16 17.56
N ALA A 38 -22.32 19.71 16.80
CA ALA A 38 -21.57 20.57 15.88
C ALA A 38 -22.46 21.20 14.79
N GLU A 39 -23.44 20.44 14.28
CA GLU A 39 -24.42 20.94 13.30
C GLU A 39 -25.35 22.01 13.91
N VAL A 40 -25.87 21.77 15.12
CA VAL A 40 -26.72 22.76 15.82
C VAL A 40 -25.92 24.02 16.17
N LEU A 41 -24.69 23.87 16.68
CA LEU A 41 -23.79 24.99 16.96
C LEU A 41 -23.53 25.85 15.73
N SER A 42 -23.23 25.21 14.59
CA SER A 42 -22.98 25.89 13.32
C SER A 42 -24.23 26.61 12.78
N ALA A 43 -25.41 26.00 12.93
CA ALA A 43 -26.68 26.61 12.53
C ALA A 43 -26.98 27.86 13.38
N SER A 44 -26.90 27.77 14.71
CA SER A 44 -27.11 28.91 15.61
C SER A 44 -26.09 30.02 15.41
N GLU A 45 -24.84 29.67 15.09
CA GLU A 45 -23.81 30.66 14.75
C GLU A 45 -24.14 31.41 13.46
N LYS A 46 -24.62 30.71 12.44
CA LYS A 46 -25.06 31.33 11.18
C LYS A 46 -26.23 32.28 11.41
N ASP A 47 -27.23 31.88 12.18
CA ASP A 47 -28.39 32.72 12.51
C ASP A 47 -27.97 33.99 13.27
N LEU A 48 -27.00 33.88 14.18
CA LEU A 48 -26.46 35.01 14.93
C LEU A 48 -25.69 35.99 14.04
N ILE A 49 -24.87 35.47 13.11
CA ILE A 49 -24.18 36.29 12.11
C ILE A 49 -25.20 36.99 11.21
N ASP A 50 -26.21 36.28 10.72
CA ASP A 50 -27.23 36.84 9.85
C ASP A 50 -28.01 37.97 10.55
N ALA A 51 -28.34 37.81 11.84
CA ALA A 51 -28.96 38.85 12.65
C ALA A 51 -28.05 40.08 12.87
N TYR A 52 -26.74 39.87 13.06
CA TYR A 52 -25.77 40.97 13.15
C TYR A 52 -25.69 41.77 11.85
N VAL A 53 -25.54 41.07 10.73
CA VAL A 53 -25.44 41.67 9.38
C VAL A 53 -26.74 42.37 8.97
N GLN A 54 -27.89 41.90 9.45
CA GLN A 54 -29.18 42.54 9.26
C GLN A 54 -29.41 43.75 10.17
N GLY A 55 -28.51 43.99 11.14
CA GLY A 55 -28.63 45.08 12.10
C GLY A 55 -29.74 44.83 13.15
N GLU A 56 -30.11 43.56 13.36
CA GLU A 56 -31.17 43.15 14.27
C GLU A 56 -30.66 42.89 15.70
N LEU A 57 -29.34 42.76 15.89
CA LEU A 57 -28.72 42.65 17.20
C LEU A 57 -28.69 44.02 17.91
N SER A 58 -29.13 44.04 19.18
CA SER A 58 -29.19 45.27 19.97
C SER A 58 -28.83 45.04 21.44
N GLY A 59 -28.48 46.13 22.13
CA GLY A 59 -28.22 46.12 23.58
C GLY A 59 -27.00 45.30 23.98
N THR A 60 -27.14 44.49 25.03
CA THR A 60 -26.05 43.70 25.61
C THR A 60 -25.52 42.62 24.67
N VAL A 61 -26.38 42.08 23.80
CA VAL A 61 -26.02 41.02 22.85
C VAL A 61 -25.07 41.54 21.78
N LEU A 62 -25.32 42.74 21.25
CA LEU A 62 -24.46 43.38 20.26
C LEU A 62 -23.07 43.67 20.84
N ALA A 63 -23.00 44.22 22.06
CA ALA A 63 -21.74 44.52 22.72
C ALA A 63 -20.89 43.26 23.00
N GLN A 64 -21.54 42.15 23.38
CA GLN A 64 -20.86 40.85 23.57
C GLN A 64 -20.40 40.25 22.24
N PHE A 65 -21.19 40.39 21.19
CA PHE A 65 -20.83 39.93 19.85
C PHE A 65 -19.58 40.68 19.33
N GLU A 66 -19.57 42.01 19.43
CA GLU A 66 -18.43 42.82 18.99
C GLU A 66 -17.16 42.59 19.83
N SER A 67 -17.31 42.46 21.16
CA SER A 67 -16.15 42.32 22.06
C SER A 67 -15.57 40.92 22.11
N TYR A 68 -16.40 39.87 21.99
CA TYR A 68 -15.98 38.48 22.13
C TYR A 68 -16.00 37.70 20.81
N TYR A 69 -17.08 37.80 20.04
CA TYR A 69 -17.22 37.02 18.80
C TYR A 69 -16.29 37.55 17.70
N LEU A 70 -16.22 38.87 17.48
CA LEU A 70 -15.31 39.50 16.51
C LEU A 70 -13.84 39.59 16.95
N ALA A 71 -13.52 39.18 18.19
CA ALA A 71 -12.14 39.10 18.65
C ALA A 71 -11.33 38.01 17.90
N SER A 72 -12.00 36.95 17.44
CA SER A 72 -11.36 35.87 16.68
C SER A 72 -11.24 36.24 15.18
N PRO A 73 -10.03 36.17 14.58
CA PRO A 73 -9.83 36.44 13.16
C PRO A 73 -10.72 35.58 12.24
N VAL A 74 -10.86 34.29 12.55
CA VAL A 74 -11.68 33.34 11.77
C VAL A 74 -13.17 33.71 11.81
N ARG A 75 -13.66 34.23 12.95
CA ARG A 75 -15.06 34.64 13.10
C ARG A 75 -15.34 35.96 12.37
N ARG A 76 -14.36 36.87 12.27
CA ARG A 76 -14.48 38.09 11.44
C ARG A 76 -14.66 37.77 9.96
N GLU A 77 -13.86 36.85 9.42
CA GLU A 77 -13.99 36.44 8.01
C GLU A 77 -15.38 35.88 7.69
N ARG A 78 -16.01 35.16 8.64
CA ARG A 78 -17.37 34.63 8.47
C ARG A 78 -18.44 35.72 8.46
N VAL A 79 -18.26 36.77 9.27
CA VAL A 79 -19.15 37.94 9.26
C VAL A 79 -18.98 38.74 7.96
N GLU A 80 -17.74 39.00 7.54
CA GLU A 80 -17.44 39.67 6.26
C GLU A 80 -18.06 38.91 5.06
N PHE A 81 -18.02 37.58 5.09
CA PHE A 81 -18.68 36.75 4.08
C PHE A 81 -20.19 36.93 4.06
N ALA A 82 -20.84 36.93 5.23
CA ALA A 82 -22.27 37.14 5.36
C ALA A 82 -22.69 38.57 4.95
N GLU A 83 -21.89 39.59 5.29
CA GLU A 83 -22.08 40.98 4.82
C GLU A 83 -22.01 41.06 3.29
N ALA A 84 -21.00 40.43 2.69
CA ALA A 84 -20.86 40.35 1.23
C ALA A 84 -22.06 39.65 0.57
N PHE A 85 -22.59 38.59 1.21
CA PHE A 85 -23.78 37.88 0.75
C PHE A 85 -25.06 38.73 0.86
N GLN A 86 -25.24 39.49 1.94
CA GLN A 86 -26.40 40.37 2.11
C GLN A 86 -26.41 41.52 1.09
N VAL A 87 -25.24 42.08 0.77
CA VAL A 87 -25.07 43.09 -0.29
C VAL A 87 -25.50 42.53 -1.65
N PHE A 88 -25.24 41.25 -1.92
CA PHE A 88 -25.70 40.57 -3.13
C PHE A 88 -27.22 40.33 -3.11
N ALA A 89 -27.78 39.83 -2.01
CA ALA A 89 -29.21 39.54 -1.87
C ALA A 89 -30.08 40.81 -1.97
N LYS A 90 -29.66 41.92 -1.33
CA LYS A 90 -30.33 43.23 -1.44
C LYS A 90 -30.27 43.82 -2.86
N LYS A 91 -29.31 43.39 -3.68
CA LYS A 91 -29.16 43.83 -5.08
C LYS A 91 -30.05 43.05 -6.05
N GLN A 92 -30.53 41.87 -5.65
CA GLN A 92 -31.36 40.97 -6.46
C GLN A 92 -32.86 41.19 -6.24
N THR A 93 -33.27 41.74 -5.09
CA THR A 93 -34.67 42.09 -4.77
C THR A 93 -35.19 43.34 -5.47
N VAL A 94 -34.34 44.11 -6.16
CA VAL A 94 -34.78 45.27 -6.98
C VAL A 94 -35.27 44.83 -8.37
N PHE A 95 -35.11 43.56 -8.75
CA PHE A 95 -35.49 43.06 -10.08
C PHE A 95 -36.80 42.25 -10.13
N ASP A 96 -37.53 42.12 -9.02
CA ASP A 96 -38.79 41.35 -9.00
C ASP A 96 -39.90 42.12 -8.28
N GLY A 97 -40.41 43.13 -8.97
CA GLY A 97 -41.40 44.07 -8.44
C GLY A 97 -42.38 44.58 -9.48
N SER A 98 -42.74 43.77 -10.49
CA SER A 98 -43.91 44.07 -11.32
C SER A 98 -44.45 42.83 -12.02
N SER A 99 -45.77 42.64 -11.84
CA SER A 99 -46.70 41.74 -12.51
C SER A 99 -46.83 40.31 -11.97
N ILE A 100 -47.83 40.10 -11.11
CA ILE A 100 -48.98 39.26 -11.48
C ILE A 100 -50.26 39.94 -10.97
N ARG A 101 -51.05 40.46 -11.91
CA ARG A 101 -52.48 40.73 -11.73
C ARG A 101 -53.23 39.56 -12.36
N GLY A 102 -53.91 38.78 -11.53
CA GLY A 102 -54.83 37.71 -11.93
C GLY A 102 -55.60 37.26 -10.70
N GLN A 103 -56.90 37.56 -10.69
CA GLN A 103 -57.82 37.44 -9.56
C GLN A 103 -58.04 35.98 -9.11
N ALA A 104 -58.19 35.78 -7.80
CA ALA A 104 -59.26 34.95 -7.22
C ALA A 104 -59.43 35.31 -5.74
N ASP A 105 -60.62 35.78 -5.40
CA ASP A 105 -61.18 35.71 -4.05
C ASP A 105 -61.01 34.31 -3.48
N LEU A 106 -60.51 34.19 -2.25
CA LEU A 106 -61.07 33.35 -1.19
C LEU A 106 -60.48 33.78 0.16
N ASP A 107 -61.35 34.42 0.95
CA ASP A 107 -61.32 34.49 2.40
C ASP A 107 -60.72 33.23 3.07
N ARG A 108 -59.63 33.39 3.86
CA ARG A 108 -59.55 32.87 5.25
C ARG A 108 -58.30 33.36 5.99
N LYS A 109 -58.57 34.09 7.08
CA LYS A 109 -57.66 34.45 8.19
C LYS A 109 -56.61 33.38 8.53
N ARG A 110 -55.35 33.80 8.71
CA ARG A 110 -54.59 33.62 9.97
C ARG A 110 -53.41 34.59 10.05
N LYS A 111 -53.29 35.19 11.22
CA LYS A 111 -52.35 36.23 11.62
C LYS A 111 -50.97 35.63 11.91
N GLY A 112 -49.92 36.30 11.47
CA GLY A 112 -48.55 36.13 11.93
C GLY A 112 -47.87 37.48 11.79
N VAL A 113 -47.78 38.20 12.91
CA VAL A 113 -47.13 39.51 13.09
C VAL A 113 -45.69 39.45 12.53
N TRP A 114 -45.10 40.59 12.13
CA TRP A 114 -43.73 40.82 11.58
C TRP A 114 -43.65 41.29 10.11
N GLY A 115 -44.68 41.94 9.55
CA GLY A 115 -44.67 42.45 8.17
C GLY A 115 -45.11 43.91 7.99
N SER A 116 -44.57 44.88 8.75
CA SER A 116 -44.88 46.30 8.51
C SER A 116 -43.83 47.28 9.04
N THR A 117 -42.60 47.22 8.53
CA THR A 117 -41.63 48.35 8.61
C THR A 117 -40.57 48.25 7.50
N LEU A 118 -40.93 48.42 6.23
CA LEU A 118 -39.94 48.72 5.17
C LEU A 118 -40.54 49.68 4.14
N SER A 119 -40.31 50.97 4.35
CA SER A 119 -40.53 52.01 3.34
C SER A 119 -39.68 53.24 3.65
N ILE A 120 -38.36 53.10 3.80
CA ILE A 120 -37.43 54.23 3.72
C ILE A 120 -36.10 53.74 3.13
N PHE A 121 -35.50 54.55 2.26
CA PHE A 121 -34.19 54.43 1.60
C PHE A 121 -34.15 53.81 0.19
N GLY A 122 -34.73 54.56 -0.76
CA GLY A 122 -34.28 54.58 -2.16
C GLY A 122 -33.44 55.83 -2.43
N GLY A 123 -32.26 55.67 -3.04
CA GLY A 123 -31.46 56.81 -3.54
C GLY A 123 -30.01 56.49 -3.98
N TRP A 124 -29.84 56.33 -5.31
CA TRP A 124 -28.71 56.82 -6.14
C TRP A 124 -27.27 56.28 -5.98
N VAL A 125 -26.75 55.58 -7.00
CA VAL A 125 -25.57 56.01 -7.81
C VAL A 125 -25.41 55.22 -9.14
N PRO A 126 -25.15 55.86 -10.31
CA PRO A 126 -25.17 55.22 -11.63
C PRO A 126 -23.81 54.74 -12.21
N ALA A 127 -22.76 54.53 -11.40
CA ALA A 127 -21.41 54.22 -11.92
C ALA A 127 -20.97 52.73 -11.86
N LEU A 128 -21.76 51.82 -11.27
CA LEU A 128 -21.32 50.45 -10.95
C LEU A 128 -21.75 49.38 -11.97
N ARG A 129 -21.62 49.66 -13.28
CA ARG A 129 -22.03 48.70 -14.33
C ARG A 129 -20.88 47.80 -14.82
N TRP A 130 -19.62 48.19 -14.63
CA TRP A 130 -18.46 47.42 -15.08
C TRP A 130 -17.89 46.46 -14.01
N GLY A 131 -18.14 46.71 -12.71
CA GLY A 131 -17.71 45.82 -11.62
C GLY A 131 -18.51 44.51 -11.51
N LEU A 132 -19.77 44.50 -11.97
CA LEU A 132 -20.65 43.33 -11.94
C LEU A 132 -20.21 42.22 -12.91
N ALA A 133 -19.68 42.57 -14.08
CA ALA A 133 -19.18 41.58 -15.04
C ALA A 133 -17.92 40.86 -14.50
N ALA A 134 -17.03 41.59 -13.83
CA ALA A 134 -15.82 41.01 -13.24
C ALA A 134 -16.14 40.04 -12.08
N ALA A 135 -17.09 40.38 -11.21
CA ALA A 135 -17.48 39.53 -10.09
C ALA A 135 -18.18 38.23 -10.55
N ALA A 136 -19.02 38.28 -11.59
CA ALA A 136 -19.64 37.09 -12.16
C ALA A 136 -18.60 36.10 -12.73
N ILE A 137 -17.54 36.62 -13.35
CA ILE A 137 -16.43 35.80 -13.85
C ILE A 137 -15.69 35.12 -12.70
N VAL A 138 -15.47 35.80 -11.57
CA VAL A 138 -14.83 35.21 -10.39
C VAL A 138 -15.67 34.09 -9.80
N PHE A 139 -17.00 34.24 -9.71
CA PHE A 139 -17.88 33.16 -9.23
C PHE A 139 -17.95 31.97 -10.18
N ILE A 140 -17.97 32.21 -11.50
CA ILE A 140 -17.89 31.13 -12.49
C ILE A 140 -16.53 30.43 -12.40
N ALA A 141 -15.44 31.17 -12.21
CA ALA A 141 -14.11 30.61 -12.02
C ALA A 141 -14.01 29.80 -10.73
N ALA A 142 -14.58 30.27 -9.62
CA ALA A 142 -14.62 29.56 -8.35
C ALA A 142 -15.49 28.30 -8.42
N GLY A 143 -16.65 28.37 -9.08
CA GLY A 143 -17.52 27.22 -9.32
C GLY A 143 -16.85 26.18 -10.21
N ALA A 144 -16.18 26.60 -11.28
CA ALA A 144 -15.38 25.74 -12.14
C ALA A 144 -14.21 25.12 -11.36
N PHE A 145 -13.54 25.89 -10.51
CA PHE A 145 -12.45 25.41 -9.65
C PHE A 145 -12.94 24.35 -8.65
N LEU A 146 -14.07 24.56 -8.00
CA LEU A 146 -14.68 23.58 -7.08
C LEU A 146 -15.12 22.31 -7.81
N LEU A 147 -15.67 22.41 -9.02
CA LEU A 147 -16.01 21.23 -9.83
C LEU A 147 -14.76 20.45 -10.23
N VAL A 148 -13.69 21.14 -10.62
CA VAL A 148 -12.38 20.51 -10.90
C VAL A 148 -11.82 19.85 -9.65
N GLN A 149 -11.96 20.49 -8.48
CA GLN A 149 -11.47 19.93 -7.22
C GLN A 149 -12.27 18.70 -6.78
N ASN A 150 -13.60 18.72 -6.94
CA ASN A 150 -14.46 17.56 -6.71
C ASN A 150 -14.13 16.40 -7.68
N ALA A 151 -13.90 16.71 -8.96
CA ALA A 151 -13.47 15.72 -9.94
C ALA A 151 -12.10 15.11 -9.58
N ARG A 152 -11.14 15.95 -9.14
CA ARG A 152 -9.81 15.49 -8.68
C ARG A 152 -9.90 14.59 -7.44
N LEU A 153 -10.74 14.94 -6.47
CA LEU A 153 -10.99 14.13 -5.26
C LEU A 153 -11.58 12.76 -5.62
N ARG A 154 -12.56 12.72 -6.55
CA ARG A 154 -13.12 11.46 -7.06
C ARG A 154 -12.07 10.62 -7.79
N GLN A 155 -11.18 11.25 -8.56
CA GLN A 155 -10.08 10.54 -9.21
C GLN A 155 -9.10 9.92 -8.20
N GLN A 156 -8.74 10.64 -7.13
CA GLN A 156 -7.87 10.11 -6.09
C GLN A 156 -8.48 8.88 -5.39
N MET A 157 -9.78 8.94 -5.07
CA MET A 157 -10.48 7.81 -4.46
C MET A 157 -10.55 6.60 -5.40
N SER A 158 -10.75 6.81 -6.71
CA SER A 158 -10.76 5.72 -7.69
C SER A 158 -9.40 5.03 -7.84
N LEU A 159 -8.30 5.77 -7.68
CA LEU A 159 -6.95 5.22 -7.70
C LEU A 159 -6.68 4.37 -6.45
N GLU A 160 -7.11 4.85 -5.28
CA GLU A 160 -6.92 4.11 -4.02
C GLU A 160 -7.76 2.82 -4.01
N LEU A 161 -9.01 2.87 -4.50
CA LEU A 161 -9.84 1.68 -4.66
C LEU A 161 -9.20 0.67 -5.62
N ALA A 162 -8.70 1.13 -6.77
CA ALA A 162 -8.01 0.25 -7.73
C ALA A 162 -6.76 -0.43 -7.13
N GLN A 163 -5.97 0.30 -6.32
CA GLN A 163 -4.83 -0.28 -5.62
C GLN A 163 -5.24 -1.32 -4.59
N ARG A 164 -6.33 -1.08 -3.84
CA ARG A 164 -6.85 -2.05 -2.87
C ARG A 164 -7.36 -3.31 -3.57
N ASP A 165 -8.03 -3.17 -4.70
CA ASP A 165 -8.50 -4.31 -5.50
C ASP A 165 -7.32 -5.14 -6.02
N GLU A 166 -6.25 -4.49 -6.51
CA GLU A 166 -5.03 -5.19 -6.94
C GLU A 166 -4.37 -5.96 -5.79
N LEU A 167 -4.25 -5.35 -4.61
CA LEU A 167 -3.71 -6.01 -3.42
C LEU A 167 -4.57 -7.21 -3.01
N GLN A 168 -5.88 -7.07 -2.98
CA GLN A 168 -6.79 -8.18 -2.66
C GLN A 168 -6.69 -9.31 -3.68
N GLN A 169 -6.57 -9.00 -4.97
CA GLN A 169 -6.34 -10.02 -6.00
C GLN A 169 -5.01 -10.74 -5.79
N ARG A 170 -3.95 -10.01 -5.40
CA ARG A 170 -2.64 -10.59 -5.14
C ARG A 170 -2.65 -11.47 -3.90
N GLU A 171 -3.36 -11.08 -2.84
CA GLU A 171 -3.58 -11.91 -1.66
C GLU A 171 -4.31 -13.21 -2.01
N MET A 172 -5.37 -13.13 -2.82
CA MET A 172 -6.09 -14.32 -3.30
C MET A 172 -5.21 -15.24 -4.16
N GLN A 173 -4.36 -14.67 -5.02
CA GLN A 173 -3.41 -15.45 -5.83
C GLN A 173 -2.38 -16.17 -4.95
N LEU A 174 -1.82 -15.48 -3.96
CA LEU A 174 -0.86 -16.06 -3.01
C LEU A 174 -1.50 -17.15 -2.15
N GLN A 175 -2.73 -16.96 -1.69
CA GLN A 175 -3.48 -18.01 -0.99
C GLN A 175 -3.68 -19.25 -1.87
N LYS A 176 -4.05 -19.04 -3.13
CA LYS A 176 -4.22 -20.14 -4.08
C LYS A 176 -2.91 -20.90 -4.33
N GLU A 177 -1.79 -20.18 -4.42
CA GLU A 177 -0.46 -20.78 -4.56
C GLU A 177 -0.06 -21.58 -3.31
N LEU A 178 -0.34 -21.06 -2.11
CA LEU A 178 -0.11 -21.77 -0.86
C LEU A 178 -0.94 -23.05 -0.76
N ASP A 179 -2.21 -23.00 -1.14
CA ASP A 179 -3.08 -24.18 -1.15
C ASP A 179 -2.64 -25.20 -2.20
N GLN A 180 -2.15 -24.73 -3.35
CA GLN A 180 -1.58 -25.59 -4.38
C GLN A 180 -0.26 -26.24 -3.92
N GLN A 181 0.60 -25.51 -3.22
CA GLN A 181 1.82 -26.08 -2.62
C GLN A 181 1.49 -27.09 -1.53
N ARG A 182 0.52 -26.79 -0.65
CA ARG A 182 0.08 -27.71 0.40
C ARG A 182 -0.45 -29.01 -0.20
N THR A 183 -1.32 -28.92 -1.20
CA THR A 183 -1.87 -30.11 -1.88
C THR A 183 -0.77 -30.90 -2.59
N SER A 184 0.15 -30.25 -3.30
CA SER A 184 1.30 -30.93 -3.92
C SER A 184 2.19 -31.61 -2.89
N ASN A 185 2.49 -30.95 -1.77
CA ASN A 185 3.31 -31.54 -0.70
C ASN A 185 2.61 -32.74 -0.08
N THR A 186 1.30 -32.67 0.19
CA THR A 186 0.55 -33.81 0.71
C THR A 186 0.51 -34.99 -0.27
N ALA A 187 0.42 -34.73 -1.57
CA ALA A 187 0.47 -35.78 -2.59
C ALA A 187 1.85 -36.44 -2.65
N ILE A 188 2.93 -35.65 -2.57
CA ILE A 188 4.31 -36.16 -2.50
C ILE A 188 4.53 -36.99 -1.24
N GLU A 189 4.03 -36.53 -0.08
CA GLU A 189 4.12 -37.28 1.18
C GLU A 189 3.39 -38.62 1.09
N GLN A 190 2.22 -38.67 0.44
CA GLN A 190 1.49 -39.91 0.19
C GLN A 190 2.25 -40.85 -0.74
N GLU A 191 2.84 -40.33 -1.82
CA GLU A 191 3.67 -41.13 -2.74
C GLU A 191 4.91 -41.70 -2.02
N LEU A 192 5.57 -40.89 -1.20
CA LEU A 192 6.68 -41.33 -0.35
C LEU A 192 6.25 -42.41 0.64
N ALA A 193 5.06 -42.30 1.24
CA ALA A 193 4.52 -43.32 2.13
C ALA A 193 4.27 -44.64 1.40
N GLN A 194 3.69 -44.58 0.19
CA GLN A 194 3.46 -45.77 -0.65
C GLN A 194 4.79 -46.44 -1.06
N VAL A 195 5.77 -45.67 -1.54
CA VAL A 195 7.08 -46.20 -1.93
C VAL A 195 7.81 -46.82 -0.73
N ARG A 196 7.69 -46.22 0.47
CA ARG A 196 8.25 -46.80 1.71
C ARG A 196 7.57 -48.12 2.07
N GLU A 197 6.25 -48.21 1.93
CA GLU A 197 5.52 -49.45 2.21
C GLU A 197 5.86 -50.55 1.19
N GLU A 198 5.97 -50.22 -0.10
CA GLU A 198 6.39 -51.15 -1.15
C GLU A 198 7.83 -51.66 -0.92
N ARG A 199 8.76 -50.75 -0.58
CA ARG A 199 10.13 -51.10 -0.17
C ARG A 199 10.13 -52.05 1.04
N ALA A 200 9.33 -51.77 2.06
CA ALA A 200 9.25 -52.60 3.25
C ALA A 200 8.72 -54.01 2.94
N ARG A 201 7.71 -54.11 2.08
CA ARG A 201 7.18 -55.41 1.59
C ARG A 201 8.25 -56.19 0.82
N MET A 202 8.93 -55.54 -0.12
CA MET A 202 10.05 -56.16 -0.85
C MET A 202 11.17 -56.60 0.09
N GLU A 203 11.58 -55.77 1.06
CA GLU A 203 12.60 -56.16 2.04
C GLU A 203 12.17 -57.35 2.90
N GLU A 204 10.90 -57.44 3.26
CA GLU A 204 10.36 -58.59 4.00
C GLU A 204 10.35 -59.86 3.14
N GLU A 205 10.01 -59.73 1.85
CA GLU A 205 10.10 -60.81 0.87
C GLU A 205 11.56 -61.26 0.65
N LEU A 206 12.51 -60.32 0.56
CA LEU A 206 13.95 -60.59 0.45
C LEU A 206 14.52 -61.25 1.72
N LYS A 207 14.05 -60.85 2.90
CA LYS A 207 14.41 -61.52 4.17
C LYS A 207 13.84 -62.93 4.24
N LYS A 208 12.62 -63.14 3.74
CA LYS A 208 12.01 -64.48 3.63
C LYS A 208 12.68 -65.34 2.55
N SER A 209 13.23 -64.75 1.49
CA SER A 209 13.94 -65.46 0.42
C SER A 209 15.42 -65.74 0.71
N GLY A 210 15.98 -65.21 1.81
CA GLY A 210 17.32 -65.53 2.29
C GLY A 210 18.47 -65.00 1.41
N GLN A 211 18.21 -64.08 0.48
CA GLN A 211 19.24 -63.45 -0.34
C GLN A 211 19.58 -62.06 0.21
N LEU A 212 20.64 -61.97 1.03
CA LEU A 212 21.27 -60.70 1.35
C LEU A 212 21.94 -60.13 0.08
N PRO A 213 21.72 -58.87 -0.30
CA PRO A 213 22.55 -58.22 -1.31
C PRO A 213 23.95 -57.98 -0.73
N THR A 214 24.91 -58.77 -1.20
CA THR A 214 26.34 -58.52 -1.06
C THR A 214 26.72 -57.13 -1.58
N SER A 215 27.30 -56.32 -0.69
CA SER A 215 28.31 -55.28 -0.93
C SER A 215 28.30 -54.62 -2.31
N GLY A 216 27.36 -53.70 -2.53
CA GLY A 216 27.42 -52.75 -3.64
C GLY A 216 28.18 -51.49 -3.23
N THR A 217 29.28 -51.21 -3.92
CA THR A 217 30.09 -49.99 -3.81
C THR A 217 29.23 -48.71 -3.81
N ALA A 218 29.15 -47.99 -2.70
CA ALA A 218 28.37 -46.75 -2.61
C ALA A 218 29.00 -45.63 -3.46
N VAL A 219 28.22 -45.09 -4.40
CA VAL A 219 28.58 -43.90 -5.21
C VAL A 219 27.68 -42.76 -4.78
N VAL A 220 28.27 -41.64 -4.38
CA VAL A 220 27.53 -40.43 -4.00
C VAL A 220 27.66 -39.38 -5.12
N SER A 221 26.54 -38.78 -5.52
CA SER A 221 26.46 -37.78 -6.59
C SER A 221 26.02 -36.41 -6.06
N PHE A 222 26.75 -35.34 -6.39
CA PHE A 222 26.40 -33.97 -6.00
C PHE A 222 26.40 -33.02 -7.21
N VAL A 223 25.50 -32.03 -7.21
CA VAL A 223 25.47 -30.96 -8.23
C VAL A 223 26.03 -29.66 -7.64
N LEU A 224 27.02 -29.07 -8.32
CA LEU A 224 27.60 -27.77 -8.00
C LEU A 224 27.31 -26.76 -9.13
N THR A 225 26.92 -25.54 -8.74
CA THR A 225 26.70 -24.40 -9.64
C THR A 225 27.81 -23.36 -9.47
N PRO A 226 28.17 -22.61 -10.53
CA PRO A 226 29.22 -21.60 -10.45
C PRO A 226 28.79 -20.48 -9.49
N GLN A 227 29.71 -19.95 -8.69
CA GLN A 227 29.41 -18.86 -7.76
C GLN A 227 29.41 -17.53 -8.49
N LEU A 228 28.26 -16.84 -8.52
CA LEU A 228 28.18 -15.44 -8.92
C LEU A 228 28.99 -14.58 -7.94
N ARG A 229 29.69 -13.57 -8.48
CA ARG A 229 30.65 -12.73 -7.74
C ARG A 229 30.00 -12.12 -6.48
N GLY A 230 30.29 -12.75 -5.34
CA GLY A 230 29.77 -12.47 -4.01
C GLY A 230 30.16 -13.64 -3.11
N ALA A 231 30.43 -13.41 -1.82
CA ALA A 231 30.88 -14.44 -0.89
C ALA A 231 29.78 -15.49 -0.62
N GLY A 232 29.55 -16.40 -1.57
CA GLY A 232 28.66 -17.53 -1.41
C GLY A 232 29.29 -18.57 -0.50
N GLN A 233 28.60 -18.97 0.57
CA GLN A 233 29.06 -20.03 1.45
C GLN A 233 29.28 -21.32 0.62
N ALA A 234 30.47 -21.91 0.70
CA ALA A 234 30.79 -23.16 0.03
C ALA A 234 29.78 -24.25 0.43
N LYS A 235 29.16 -24.90 -0.56
CA LYS A 235 28.14 -25.94 -0.33
C LYS A 235 28.72 -27.06 0.53
N SER A 236 28.06 -27.37 1.64
CA SER A 236 28.49 -28.45 2.54
C SER A 236 27.98 -29.80 2.05
N VAL A 237 28.86 -30.79 2.06
CA VAL A 237 28.67 -32.11 1.46
C VAL A 237 29.07 -33.17 2.49
N SER A 238 28.15 -34.04 2.90
CA SER A 238 28.45 -35.20 3.77
C SER A 238 28.74 -36.44 2.94
N ILE A 239 29.82 -37.13 3.26
CA ILE A 239 30.24 -38.37 2.58
C ILE A 239 30.09 -39.52 3.58
N PRO A 240 29.17 -40.48 3.35
CA PRO A 240 29.01 -41.64 4.21
C PRO A 240 30.29 -42.46 4.32
N VAL A 241 30.49 -43.07 5.49
CA VAL A 241 31.54 -44.06 5.72
C VAL A 241 31.33 -45.25 4.75
N ASN A 242 32.41 -45.71 4.11
CA ASN A 242 32.42 -46.72 3.02
C ASN A 242 32.13 -46.21 1.58
N THR A 243 32.16 -44.91 1.32
CA THR A 243 32.15 -44.39 -0.06
C THR A 243 33.52 -44.62 -0.72
N SER A 244 33.57 -45.25 -1.90
CA SER A 244 34.84 -45.47 -2.61
C SER A 244 35.12 -44.39 -3.68
N ARG A 245 34.06 -43.90 -4.34
CA ARG A 245 34.14 -42.86 -5.37
C ARG A 245 33.09 -41.79 -5.12
N VAL A 246 33.50 -40.55 -5.31
CA VAL A 246 32.61 -39.39 -5.34
C VAL A 246 32.44 -38.98 -6.80
N THR A 247 31.20 -38.77 -7.21
CA THR A 247 30.86 -38.21 -8.52
C THR A 247 30.25 -36.82 -8.31
N ILE A 248 30.73 -35.83 -9.03
CA ILE A 248 30.26 -34.45 -8.95
C ILE A 248 29.87 -34.01 -10.35
N GLN A 249 28.64 -33.54 -10.50
CA GLN A 249 28.13 -32.90 -11.70
C GLN A 249 28.32 -31.38 -11.56
N LEU A 250 29.10 -30.80 -12.46
CA LEU A 250 29.33 -29.36 -12.53
C LEU A 250 28.45 -28.78 -13.63
N ASN A 251 27.68 -27.74 -13.32
CA ASN A 251 27.01 -26.95 -14.36
C ASN A 251 27.99 -25.91 -14.89
N LEU A 252 28.30 -25.95 -16.18
CA LEU A 252 29.24 -25.05 -16.84
C LEU A 252 28.53 -23.80 -17.34
N GLU A 253 29.23 -22.66 -17.32
CA GLU A 253 28.81 -21.45 -18.03
C GLU A 253 28.88 -21.65 -19.56
N PRO A 254 28.10 -20.91 -20.35
CA PRO A 254 28.17 -20.95 -21.81
C PRO A 254 29.59 -20.63 -22.29
N ASN A 255 30.19 -21.54 -23.06
CA ASN A 255 31.53 -21.40 -23.61
C ASN A 255 31.63 -22.07 -25.00
N ASP A 256 32.71 -21.84 -25.72
CA ASP A 256 32.95 -22.46 -27.04
C ASP A 256 33.85 -23.71 -26.96
N ASP A 257 34.28 -24.09 -25.75
CA ASP A 257 35.18 -25.23 -25.53
C ASP A 257 34.45 -26.58 -25.60
N GLN A 258 35.09 -27.55 -26.26
CA GLN A 258 34.55 -28.92 -26.38
C GLN A 258 35.15 -29.89 -25.36
N THR A 259 36.33 -29.56 -24.83
CA THR A 259 37.07 -30.41 -23.90
C THR A 259 37.48 -29.62 -22.67
N PHE A 260 37.37 -30.29 -21.52
CA PHE A 260 37.64 -29.69 -20.23
C PHE A 260 38.63 -30.55 -19.44
N ALA A 261 39.44 -29.90 -18.61
CA ALA A 261 40.22 -30.55 -17.57
C ALA A 261 39.78 -29.99 -16.21
N VAL A 262 39.72 -30.86 -15.20
CA VAL A 262 39.30 -30.50 -13.85
C VAL A 262 40.39 -30.87 -12.87
N VAL A 263 40.71 -29.95 -11.98
CA VAL A 263 41.69 -30.15 -10.90
C VAL A 263 40.99 -30.01 -9.56
N LEU A 264 41.18 -30.99 -8.68
CA LEU A 264 40.79 -30.90 -7.27
C LEU A 264 41.91 -30.20 -6.49
N LEU A 265 41.58 -29.05 -5.94
CA LEU A 265 42.47 -28.20 -5.16
C LEU A 265 42.04 -28.22 -3.70
N ASP A 266 43.03 -28.32 -2.81
CA ASP A 266 42.85 -27.97 -1.40
C ASP A 266 42.93 -26.44 -1.24
N GLN A 267 41.87 -25.83 -0.70
CA GLN A 267 41.77 -24.38 -0.57
C GLN A 267 42.72 -23.81 0.51
N SER A 268 43.18 -24.63 1.45
CA SER A 268 44.04 -24.17 2.55
C SER A 268 45.49 -23.95 2.11
N ASN A 269 46.00 -24.81 1.24
CA ASN A 269 47.40 -24.83 0.81
C ASN A 269 47.59 -24.74 -0.72
N HIS A 270 46.48 -24.64 -1.47
CA HIS A 270 46.45 -24.59 -2.94
C HIS A 270 47.10 -25.81 -3.62
N GLN A 271 47.19 -26.95 -2.91
CA GLN A 271 47.77 -28.17 -3.45
C GLN A 271 46.79 -28.88 -4.38
N GLU A 272 47.29 -29.34 -5.53
CA GLU A 272 46.55 -30.23 -6.42
C GLU A 272 46.52 -31.65 -5.84
N LEU A 273 45.32 -32.13 -5.51
CA LEU A 273 45.11 -33.47 -4.96
C LEU A 273 44.75 -34.50 -6.04
N TRP A 274 44.14 -34.03 -7.12
CA TRP A 274 43.71 -34.87 -8.24
C TRP A 274 43.52 -34.03 -9.50
N ARG A 275 43.74 -34.65 -10.66
CA ARG A 275 43.51 -34.06 -11.97
C ARG A 275 42.77 -35.05 -12.87
N SER A 276 41.76 -34.57 -13.57
CA SER A 276 41.05 -35.35 -14.58
C SER A 276 41.88 -35.50 -15.86
N GLY A 277 41.59 -36.54 -16.63
CA GLY A 277 41.90 -36.54 -18.06
C GLY A 277 41.06 -35.49 -18.81
N LYS A 278 41.11 -35.53 -20.15
CA LYS A 278 40.22 -34.71 -20.99
C LYS A 278 38.79 -35.21 -20.86
N LEU A 279 37.89 -34.35 -20.38
CA LEU A 279 36.48 -34.64 -20.20
C LEU A 279 35.65 -33.89 -21.26
N LYS A 280 34.53 -34.49 -21.66
CA LYS A 280 33.55 -33.85 -22.56
C LYS A 280 32.33 -33.43 -21.74
N ALA A 281 31.83 -32.22 -21.99
CA ALA A 281 30.58 -31.78 -21.41
C ALA A 281 29.39 -32.46 -22.11
N SER A 282 28.37 -32.79 -21.33
CA SER A 282 27.07 -33.25 -21.84
C SER A 282 26.11 -32.06 -21.87
N SER A 283 25.56 -31.75 -23.05
CA SER A 283 24.58 -30.67 -23.24
C SER A 283 23.16 -31.22 -23.22
N ARG A 284 22.27 -30.62 -22.44
CA ARG A 284 20.82 -30.88 -22.48
C ARG A 284 20.10 -29.53 -22.52
N GLY A 285 19.66 -29.11 -23.71
CA GLY A 285 19.18 -27.74 -23.95
C GLY A 285 20.30 -26.72 -23.72
N ASP A 286 19.98 -25.62 -23.05
CA ASP A 286 20.93 -24.54 -22.71
C ASP A 286 21.89 -24.88 -21.56
N ASN A 287 21.66 -26.00 -20.85
CA ASN A 287 22.49 -26.36 -19.70
C ASN A 287 23.60 -27.35 -20.13
N ARG A 288 24.86 -26.94 -19.95
CA ARG A 288 26.03 -27.79 -20.14
C ARG A 288 26.51 -28.33 -18.81
N THR A 289 26.72 -29.64 -18.75
CA THR A 289 27.05 -30.33 -17.50
C THR A 289 28.30 -31.19 -17.67
N LEU A 290 29.17 -31.22 -16.67
CA LEU A 290 30.41 -31.98 -16.65
C LEU A 290 30.44 -32.91 -15.44
N ASN A 291 30.47 -34.23 -15.70
CA ASN A 291 30.55 -35.22 -14.65
C ASN A 291 32.02 -35.56 -14.34
N VAL A 292 32.40 -35.36 -13.09
CA VAL A 292 33.76 -35.58 -12.59
C VAL A 292 33.70 -36.65 -11.52
N SER A 293 34.56 -37.68 -11.59
CA SER A 293 34.59 -38.74 -10.59
C SER A 293 36.01 -39.01 -10.10
N PHE A 294 36.20 -39.01 -8.79
CA PHE A 294 37.50 -39.22 -8.15
C PHE A 294 37.36 -40.03 -6.84
N PRO A 295 38.46 -40.62 -6.34
CA PRO A 295 38.43 -41.44 -5.12
C PRO A 295 38.02 -40.64 -3.89
N ALA A 296 37.09 -41.19 -3.09
CA ALA A 296 36.62 -40.53 -1.87
C ALA A 296 37.72 -40.41 -0.80
N GLY A 297 38.70 -41.32 -0.80
CA GLY A 297 39.81 -41.32 0.15
C GLY A 297 40.76 -40.11 0.05
N LEU A 298 40.63 -39.29 -0.99
CA LEU A 298 41.37 -38.02 -1.11
C LEU A 298 40.76 -36.90 -0.26
N LEU A 299 39.52 -37.07 0.20
CA LEU A 299 38.76 -36.04 0.89
C LEU A 299 38.81 -36.22 2.40
N LYS A 300 39.08 -35.12 3.10
CA LYS A 300 39.01 -34.96 4.54
C LYS A 300 37.95 -33.90 4.87
N PRO A 301 37.48 -33.78 6.13
CA PRO A 301 36.55 -32.72 6.54
C PRO A 301 37.20 -31.32 6.45
N GLN A 302 37.22 -30.73 5.26
CA GLN A 302 37.82 -29.43 4.95
C GLN A 302 37.19 -28.82 3.68
N ILE A 303 37.68 -27.65 3.28
CA ILE A 303 37.21 -26.92 2.08
C ILE A 303 38.13 -27.25 0.90
N TYR A 304 37.52 -27.57 -0.23
CA TYR A 304 38.17 -27.86 -1.50
C TYR A 304 37.58 -26.98 -2.60
N ALA A 305 38.25 -26.92 -3.75
CA ALA A 305 37.65 -26.40 -4.97
C ALA A 305 37.96 -27.30 -6.16
N LEU A 306 36.98 -27.44 -7.06
CA LEU A 306 37.20 -27.97 -8.39
C LEU A 306 37.45 -26.81 -9.34
N ARG A 307 38.67 -26.72 -9.87
CA ARG A 307 39.03 -25.78 -10.93
C ARG A 307 38.77 -26.41 -12.28
N VAL A 308 37.93 -25.78 -13.08
CA VAL A 308 37.61 -26.21 -14.44
C VAL A 308 38.37 -25.35 -15.44
N SER A 309 39.13 -26.00 -16.31
CA SER A 309 39.82 -25.36 -17.43
C SER A 309 39.25 -25.86 -18.75
N GLY A 310 38.96 -24.92 -19.65
CA GLY A 310 38.65 -25.19 -21.05
C GLY A 310 39.94 -25.52 -21.81
N ILE A 311 39.85 -26.47 -22.74
CA ILE A 311 40.91 -26.78 -23.70
C ILE A 311 40.36 -26.43 -25.08
N SER A 312 40.86 -25.33 -25.63
CA SER A 312 40.47 -24.81 -26.93
C SER A 312 41.03 -25.68 -28.07
N ALA A 313 40.52 -25.49 -29.29
CA ALA A 313 40.91 -26.29 -30.46
C ALA A 313 42.42 -26.19 -30.80
N ASN A 314 43.08 -25.10 -30.40
CA ASN A 314 44.53 -24.88 -30.54
C ASN A 314 45.36 -25.58 -29.44
N GLY A 315 44.74 -26.29 -28.51
CA GLY A 315 45.39 -27.01 -27.41
C GLY A 315 45.81 -26.14 -26.23
N GLN A 316 45.49 -24.84 -26.22
CA GLN A 316 45.70 -24.00 -25.05
C GLN A 316 44.67 -24.31 -23.96
N SER A 317 45.10 -24.20 -22.70
CA SER A 317 44.22 -24.41 -21.55
C SER A 317 43.98 -23.09 -20.84
N GLU A 318 42.71 -22.73 -20.70
CA GLU A 318 42.26 -21.52 -20.02
C GLU A 318 41.41 -21.88 -18.82
N VAL A 319 41.61 -21.21 -17.68
CA VAL A 319 40.80 -21.43 -16.48
C VAL A 319 39.46 -20.73 -16.65
N LEU A 320 38.37 -21.48 -16.59
CA LEU A 320 37.02 -20.97 -16.78
C LEU A 320 36.35 -20.63 -15.46
N SER A 321 36.36 -21.56 -14.50
CA SER A 321 35.62 -21.39 -13.24
C SER A 321 36.16 -22.25 -12.11
N ASP A 322 36.00 -21.76 -10.88
CA ASP A 322 36.32 -22.50 -9.64
C ASP A 322 35.02 -22.80 -8.87
N TYR A 323 34.86 -24.05 -8.42
CA TYR A 323 33.68 -24.54 -7.70
C TYR A 323 34.08 -24.96 -6.28
N PRO A 324 34.02 -24.06 -5.29
CA PRO A 324 34.37 -24.39 -3.91
C PRO A 324 33.27 -25.22 -3.23
N PHE A 325 33.67 -26.21 -2.44
CA PHE A 325 32.79 -27.08 -1.66
C PHE A 325 33.43 -27.46 -0.33
N LYS A 326 32.62 -27.69 0.69
CA LYS A 326 33.08 -28.08 2.03
C LYS A 326 32.66 -29.52 2.31
N ILE A 327 33.59 -30.35 2.74
CA ILE A 327 33.28 -31.69 3.24
C ILE A 327 32.96 -31.61 4.73
N VAL A 328 31.80 -32.12 5.10
CA VAL A 328 31.37 -32.32 6.49
C VAL A 328 31.26 -33.83 6.75
N LYS A 329 31.47 -34.24 8.00
CA LYS A 329 31.30 -35.64 8.41
C LYS A 329 29.83 -35.88 8.73
#